data_AF-A0A969AVM3-F1
#
_entry.id   AF-A0A969AVM3-F1
#
_cell.length_a   1.000
_cell.length_b   1.000
_cell.length_c   1.000
_cell.angle_alpha   90.00
_cell.angle_beta   90.00
_cell.angle_gamma   90.00
#
_symmetry.space_group_name_H-M   'P 1'
#
loop_
_entity.id
_entity.type
_entity.pdbx_description
1 polymer ?
#
loop_
_entity_poly.entity_id
_entity_poly.type
_entity_poly.pdbx_seq_one_letter_code
_entity_poly.pdbx_strand_id
1 'polypeptide(L)'
;MNKRKVKTIYNQLDELYESSKKLEINEETRVVIFSDLHLGDGSSKDDFIQNAHLFQTAVEKYYFSKDFHLVLNGDVEELQRFSIKRIKSKWKDIYELFRRFDEKNMFHKLIGNHDLALCLPNKPESEFNILHCLTLQTTAGDMQVYHGHQASMVYEKLNKLVGYTLRYLANPFRIKNYSIAHSSRRQYAIEKRVYHYSSYRKRVSIIGHTHRPLFESMTKAERIKHKIEALCRKYIELESDDDRKSVKKMIKSHKKELNKIFSKSKPPFLAVIFIILYFMCHACSIQAV
;
A
#
# COMPACT_ATOMS: atom_id res chain seq x y z
N MET A 1 4.29 -6.79 22.35
CA MET A 1 4.98 -5.56 21.88
C MET A 1 5.03 -4.60 23.06
N ASN A 2 6.19 -4.01 23.37
CA ASN A 2 6.34 -3.10 24.54
C ASN A 2 5.42 -1.87 24.38
N LYS A 3 4.63 -1.53 25.42
CA LYS A 3 3.67 -0.39 25.39
C LYS A 3 4.32 0.92 24.95
N ARG A 4 5.57 1.16 25.33
CA ARG A 4 6.34 2.35 24.92
C ARG A 4 6.53 2.43 23.40
N LYS A 5 6.87 1.32 22.73
CA LYS A 5 7.08 1.29 21.27
C LYS A 5 5.79 1.52 20.47
N VAL A 6 4.63 1.09 20.99
CA VAL A 6 3.33 1.36 20.34
C VAL A 6 3.01 2.84 20.37
N LYS A 7 3.20 3.49 21.54
CA LYS A 7 2.96 4.92 21.73
C LYS A 7 3.81 5.76 20.77
N THR A 8 5.09 5.40 20.60
CA THR A 8 5.98 6.10 19.66
C THR A 8 5.50 6.03 18.21
N ILE A 9 5.03 4.87 17.75
CA ILE A 9 4.57 4.70 16.36
C ILE A 9 3.27 5.49 16.11
N TYR A 10 2.36 5.53 17.09
CA TYR A 10 1.11 6.27 16.93
C TYR A 10 1.37 7.77 16.83
N ASN A 11 2.20 8.30 17.72
CA ASN A 11 2.60 9.71 17.66
C ASN A 11 3.23 10.07 16.31
N GLN A 12 4.07 9.19 15.74
CA GLN A 12 4.67 9.41 14.42
C GLN A 12 3.64 9.44 13.30
N LEU A 13 2.66 8.54 13.33
CA LEU A 13 1.58 8.53 12.33
C LEU A 13 0.64 9.72 12.52
N ASP A 14 0.49 10.23 13.75
CA ASP A 14 -0.24 11.46 14.03
C ASP A 14 0.52 12.68 13.50
N GLU A 15 1.81 12.81 13.78
CA GLU A 15 2.68 13.86 13.23
C GLU A 15 2.69 13.83 11.68
N LEU A 16 2.74 12.63 11.10
CA LEU A 16 2.67 12.42 9.65
C LEU A 16 1.31 12.88 9.09
N TYR A 17 0.22 12.68 9.83
CA TYR A 17 -1.10 13.16 9.44
C TYR A 17 -1.23 14.68 9.56
N GLU A 18 -0.72 15.27 10.63
CA GLU A 18 -0.77 16.71 10.87
C GLU A 18 0.04 17.48 9.82
N SER A 19 1.18 16.93 9.40
CA SER A 19 2.05 17.50 8.36
C SER A 19 1.65 17.15 6.92
N SER A 20 0.64 16.29 6.72
CA SER A 20 0.28 15.81 5.39
C SER A 20 -0.38 16.89 4.53
N LYS A 21 -0.09 16.87 3.22
CA LYS A 21 -0.88 17.63 2.24
C LYS A 21 -2.32 17.12 2.29
N LYS A 22 -3.27 18.04 2.30
CA LYS A 22 -4.71 17.72 2.28
C LYS A 22 -5.25 17.90 0.86
N LEU A 23 -6.04 16.94 0.41
CA LEU A 23 -6.80 17.00 -0.83
C LEU A 23 -8.27 16.79 -0.49
N GLU A 24 -9.09 17.80 -0.74
CA GLU A 24 -10.54 17.71 -0.57
C GLU A 24 -11.13 16.82 -1.67
N ILE A 25 -12.02 15.91 -1.28
CA ILE A 25 -12.72 15.00 -2.17
C ILE A 25 -14.21 15.32 -2.09
N ASN A 26 -14.76 15.76 -3.22
CA ASN A 26 -16.20 15.91 -3.44
C ASN A 26 -16.70 14.87 -4.47
N GLU A 27 -17.97 14.97 -4.85
CA GLU A 27 -18.62 14.04 -5.79
C GLU A 27 -18.00 14.05 -7.21
N GLU A 28 -17.31 15.14 -7.58
CA GLU A 28 -16.66 15.30 -8.88
C GLU A 28 -15.18 14.87 -8.85
N THR A 29 -14.59 14.76 -7.65
CA THR A 29 -13.18 14.48 -7.47
C THR A 29 -12.90 12.99 -7.65
N ARG A 30 -12.06 12.67 -8.63
CA ARG A 30 -11.67 11.30 -8.93
C ARG A 30 -10.20 11.10 -8.60
N VAL A 31 -9.85 10.02 -7.91
CA VAL A 31 -8.47 9.74 -7.50
C VAL A 31 -8.10 8.32 -7.89
N VAL A 32 -6.93 8.16 -8.50
CA VAL A 32 -6.30 6.87 -8.74
C VAL A 32 -4.98 6.83 -8.00
N ILE A 33 -4.72 5.72 -7.31
CA ILE A 33 -3.51 5.54 -6.52
C ILE A 33 -2.76 4.32 -7.06
N PHE A 34 -1.48 4.50 -7.38
CA PHE A 34 -0.56 3.42 -7.74
C PHE A 34 0.58 3.35 -6.73
N SER A 35 1.15 2.18 -6.50
CA SER A 35 2.26 1.96 -5.56
C SER A 35 3.18 0.88 -6.12
N ASP A 36 4.45 0.87 -5.69
CA ASP A 36 5.40 -0.22 -5.96
C ASP A 36 5.54 -0.50 -7.48
N LEU A 37 5.73 0.58 -8.27
CA LEU A 37 5.90 0.46 -9.73
C LEU A 37 7.29 -0.07 -10.11
N HIS A 38 8.33 0.29 -9.35
CA HIS A 38 9.72 -0.12 -9.57
C HIS A 38 10.24 0.11 -11.00
N LEU A 39 10.06 1.32 -11.54
CA LEU A 39 10.61 1.73 -12.84
C LEU A 39 12.13 1.51 -12.86
N GLY A 40 12.58 0.62 -13.74
CA GLY A 40 13.99 0.34 -13.97
C GLY A 40 14.55 1.03 -15.22
N ASP A 41 15.59 0.43 -15.81
CA ASP A 41 16.31 0.95 -16.98
C ASP A 41 15.85 0.34 -18.32
N GLY A 42 14.78 -0.45 -18.33
CA GLY A 42 14.27 -1.16 -19.49
C GLY A 42 15.03 -2.44 -19.86
N SER A 43 16.03 -2.85 -19.06
CA SER A 43 16.70 -4.14 -19.25
C SER A 43 15.86 -5.32 -18.75
N SER A 44 16.35 -6.55 -18.91
CA SER A 44 15.71 -7.76 -18.35
C SER A 44 15.61 -7.77 -16.82
N LYS A 45 16.23 -6.79 -16.15
CA LYS A 45 16.22 -6.58 -14.71
C LYS A 45 15.20 -5.51 -14.26
N ASP A 46 14.54 -4.84 -15.20
CA ASP A 46 13.49 -3.88 -14.95
C ASP A 46 12.17 -4.62 -14.73
N ASP A 47 11.62 -4.53 -13.52
CA ASP A 47 10.41 -5.25 -13.14
C ASP A 47 9.15 -4.58 -13.72
N PHE A 48 9.23 -3.28 -14.04
CA PHE A 48 8.13 -2.50 -14.60
C PHE A 48 7.89 -2.76 -16.09
N ILE A 49 8.91 -3.22 -16.83
CA ILE A 49 8.88 -3.38 -18.30
C ILE A 49 7.68 -4.20 -18.80
N GLN A 50 7.26 -5.22 -18.06
CA GLN A 50 6.16 -6.12 -18.44
C GLN A 50 4.80 -5.43 -18.33
N ASN A 51 4.64 -4.48 -17.41
CA ASN A 51 3.39 -3.78 -17.13
C ASN A 51 3.34 -2.37 -17.73
N ALA A 52 4.47 -1.87 -18.24
CA ALA A 52 4.62 -0.49 -18.67
C ALA A 52 3.58 -0.05 -19.70
N HIS A 53 3.36 -0.85 -20.75
CA HIS A 53 2.38 -0.51 -21.78
C HIS A 53 0.95 -0.42 -21.22
N LEU A 54 0.57 -1.35 -20.33
CA LEU A 54 -0.75 -1.38 -19.74
C LEU A 54 -0.94 -0.23 -18.73
N PHE A 55 0.07 0.05 -17.91
CA PHE A 55 0.09 1.21 -17.02
C PHE A 55 -0.07 2.51 -17.81
N GLN A 56 0.78 2.74 -18.82
CA GLN A 56 0.76 3.96 -19.62
C GLN A 56 -0.59 4.13 -20.33
N THR A 57 -1.11 3.06 -20.95
CA THR A 57 -2.40 3.09 -21.63
C THR A 57 -3.55 3.41 -20.67
N ALA A 58 -3.59 2.78 -19.49
CA ALA A 58 -4.65 3.03 -18.51
C ALA A 58 -4.58 4.46 -17.95
N VAL A 59 -3.37 4.91 -17.59
CA VAL A 59 -3.14 6.25 -17.03
C VAL A 59 -3.46 7.32 -18.05
N GLU A 60 -3.02 7.18 -19.29
CA GLU A 60 -3.26 8.19 -20.32
C GLU A 60 -4.69 8.15 -20.87
N LYS A 61 -5.16 6.98 -21.33
CA LYS A 61 -6.42 6.90 -22.07
C LYS A 61 -7.65 6.94 -21.18
N TYR A 62 -7.53 6.54 -19.91
CA TYR A 62 -8.67 6.48 -19.00
C TYR A 62 -8.57 7.48 -17.85
N TYR A 63 -7.48 7.45 -17.07
CA TYR A 63 -7.41 8.27 -15.86
C TYR A 63 -7.15 9.75 -16.18
N PHE A 64 -6.24 10.05 -17.11
CA PHE A 64 -5.95 11.43 -17.52
C PHE A 64 -7.12 12.04 -18.30
N SER A 65 -7.72 11.28 -19.22
CA SER A 65 -8.86 11.74 -20.04
C SER A 65 -10.12 12.03 -19.22
N LYS A 66 -10.22 11.47 -18.01
CA LYS A 66 -11.31 11.68 -17.07
C LYS A 66 -10.87 12.50 -15.86
N ASP A 67 -9.81 13.30 -15.96
CA ASP A 67 -9.37 14.20 -14.89
C ASP A 67 -9.34 13.51 -13.50
N PHE A 68 -8.63 12.39 -13.41
CA PHE A 68 -8.29 11.79 -12.11
C PHE A 68 -7.06 12.48 -11.52
N HIS A 69 -7.04 12.67 -10.20
CA HIS A 69 -5.79 12.88 -9.49
C HIS A 69 -4.97 11.59 -9.51
N LEU A 70 -3.74 11.67 -10.00
CA LEU A 70 -2.78 10.57 -10.02
C LEU A 70 -1.91 10.65 -8.76
N VAL A 71 -2.08 9.66 -7.88
CA VAL A 71 -1.27 9.52 -6.66
C VAL A 71 -0.30 8.35 -6.83
N LEU A 72 1.00 8.62 -6.74
CA LEU A 72 2.03 7.58 -6.73
C LEU A 72 2.50 7.36 -5.28
N ASN A 73 2.01 6.32 -4.63
CA ASN A 73 2.24 5.97 -3.24
C ASN A 73 3.60 5.28 -2.97
N GLY A 74 4.70 5.83 -3.49
CA GLY A 74 6.06 5.37 -3.20
C GLY A 74 6.50 4.10 -3.95
N ASP A 75 7.82 3.87 -3.90
CA ASP A 75 8.56 2.83 -4.63
C ASP A 75 8.28 2.91 -6.14
N VAL A 76 8.31 4.15 -6.65
CA VAL A 76 8.09 4.44 -8.08
C VAL A 76 9.32 4.06 -8.88
N GLU A 77 10.51 4.52 -8.46
CA GLU A 77 11.76 4.24 -9.16
C GLU A 77 12.62 3.21 -8.42
N GLU A 78 13.24 2.28 -9.16
CA GLU A 78 14.12 1.26 -8.56
C GLU A 78 15.56 1.79 -8.39
N LEU A 79 15.70 2.83 -7.55
CA LEU A 79 16.95 3.57 -7.35
C LEU A 79 18.05 2.77 -6.62
N GLN A 80 17.71 1.61 -6.04
CA GLN A 80 18.70 0.72 -5.45
C GLN A 80 19.49 -0.02 -6.54
N ARG A 81 18.93 -0.18 -7.75
CA ARG A 81 19.56 -0.93 -8.85
C ARG A 81 20.00 -0.04 -10.00
N PHE A 82 19.27 1.04 -10.28
CA PHE A 82 19.49 1.88 -11.46
C PHE A 82 19.65 3.36 -11.11
N SER A 83 20.35 4.11 -11.96
CA SER A 83 20.44 5.56 -11.79
C SER A 83 19.20 6.26 -12.35
N ILE A 84 18.76 7.33 -11.69
CA ILE A 84 17.60 8.12 -12.12
C ILE A 84 17.73 8.61 -13.57
N LYS A 85 18.95 8.94 -14.02
CA LYS A 85 19.22 9.36 -15.41
C LYS A 85 18.85 8.26 -16.41
N ARG A 86 19.17 7.00 -16.12
CA ARG A 86 18.84 5.85 -16.99
C ARG A 86 17.33 5.58 -16.98
N ILE A 87 16.72 5.62 -15.80
CA ILE A 87 15.27 5.44 -15.63
C ILE A 87 14.51 6.51 -16.42
N LYS A 88 14.78 7.81 -16.19
CA LYS A 88 14.16 8.93 -16.93
C LYS A 88 14.40 8.84 -18.43
N SER A 89 15.61 8.44 -18.85
CA SER A 89 15.92 8.30 -20.27
C SER A 89 15.15 7.16 -20.94
N LYS A 90 14.86 6.07 -20.21
CA LYS A 90 14.07 4.95 -20.72
C LYS A 90 12.58 5.28 -20.75
N TRP A 91 12.08 5.91 -19.70
CA TRP A 91 10.65 6.11 -19.44
C TRP A 91 10.20 7.55 -19.72
N LYS A 92 10.78 8.20 -20.74
CA LYS A 92 10.48 9.60 -21.08
C LYS A 92 8.98 9.87 -21.24
N ASP A 93 8.27 9.00 -21.94
CA ASP A 93 6.84 9.16 -22.22
C ASP A 93 5.99 9.07 -20.94
N ILE A 94 6.43 8.26 -19.97
CA ILE A 94 5.75 8.15 -18.67
C ILE A 94 6.00 9.41 -17.83
N TYR A 95 7.22 9.94 -17.84
CA TYR A 95 7.52 11.20 -17.15
C TYR A 95 6.83 12.40 -17.82
N GLU A 96 6.68 12.40 -19.14
CA GLU A 96 5.83 13.36 -19.87
C GLU A 96 4.38 13.27 -19.40
N LEU A 97 3.84 12.05 -19.28
CA LEU A 97 2.50 11.84 -18.74
C LEU A 97 2.38 12.37 -17.32
N PHE A 98 3.37 12.14 -16.44
CA PHE A 98 3.38 12.71 -15.09
C PHE A 98 3.39 14.24 -15.10
N ARG A 99 4.21 14.87 -15.96
CA ARG A 99 4.21 16.33 -16.15
C ARG A 99 2.84 16.87 -16.54
N ARG A 100 2.15 16.21 -17.46
CA ARG A 100 0.79 16.61 -17.87
C ARG A 100 -0.22 16.58 -16.70
N PHE A 101 -0.10 15.63 -15.77
CA PHE A 101 -0.92 15.67 -14.54
C PHE A 101 -0.48 16.80 -13.61
N ASP A 102 0.82 17.05 -13.49
CA ASP A 102 1.40 18.07 -12.60
C ASP A 102 1.01 19.49 -13.05
N GLU A 103 1.02 19.76 -14.35
CA GLU A 103 0.54 21.01 -14.97
C GLU A 103 -0.92 21.32 -14.63
N LYS A 104 -1.74 20.27 -14.43
CA LYS A 104 -3.13 20.39 -13.98
C LYS A 104 -3.29 20.45 -12.45
N ASN A 105 -2.20 20.42 -11.67
CA ASN A 105 -2.19 20.25 -10.21
C ASN A 105 -2.82 18.92 -9.74
N MET A 106 -2.79 17.90 -10.59
CA MET A 106 -3.44 16.61 -10.36
C MET A 106 -2.45 15.48 -10.07
N PHE A 107 -1.16 15.80 -9.95
CA PHE A 107 -0.11 14.84 -9.64
C PHE A 107 0.31 14.92 -8.17
N HIS A 108 0.37 13.77 -7.49
CA HIS A 108 0.86 13.68 -6.11
C HIS A 108 1.82 12.50 -5.98
N LYS A 109 3.12 12.79 -5.87
CA LYS A 109 4.14 11.75 -5.67
C LYS A 109 4.49 11.64 -4.19
N LEU A 110 4.34 10.44 -3.62
CA LEU A 110 4.73 10.13 -2.25
C LEU A 110 6.03 9.32 -2.24
N ILE A 111 6.77 9.44 -1.14
CA ILE A 111 8.03 8.72 -0.95
C ILE A 111 7.83 7.27 -0.50
N GLY A 112 8.53 6.34 -1.16
CA GLY A 112 8.74 4.97 -0.71
C GLY A 112 10.14 4.73 -0.13
N ASN A 113 10.40 3.50 0.32
CA ASN A 113 11.72 3.16 0.87
C ASN A 113 12.82 2.98 -0.20
N HIS A 114 12.46 2.69 -1.45
CA HIS A 114 13.41 2.70 -2.58
C HIS A 114 13.70 4.14 -3.03
N ASP A 115 12.78 5.07 -2.78
CA ASP A 115 12.89 6.48 -3.18
C ASP A 115 13.74 7.34 -2.23
N LEU A 116 14.24 6.78 -1.12
CA LEU A 116 14.96 7.54 -0.06
C LEU A 116 16.21 8.27 -0.58
N ALA A 117 16.79 7.81 -1.70
CA ALA A 117 17.90 8.50 -2.36
C ALA A 117 17.52 9.89 -2.88
N LEU A 118 16.23 10.16 -3.13
CA LEU A 118 15.69 11.46 -3.54
C LEU A 118 15.62 12.47 -2.38
N CYS A 119 15.84 12.05 -1.14
CA CYS A 119 15.82 12.91 0.05
C CYS A 119 17.21 13.21 0.62
N LEU A 120 18.28 12.81 -0.07
CA LEU A 120 19.65 13.08 0.36
C LEU A 120 20.08 14.53 0.04
N PRO A 121 21.06 15.11 0.75
CA PRO A 121 21.54 16.47 0.50
C PRO A 121 22.08 16.68 -0.93
N ASN A 122 22.66 15.63 -1.52
CA ASN A 122 23.15 15.59 -2.90
C ASN A 122 22.15 14.88 -3.82
N LYS A 123 20.85 15.05 -3.58
CA LYS A 123 19.80 14.41 -4.37
C LYS A 123 19.89 14.85 -5.83
N PRO A 124 19.62 13.95 -6.79
CA PRO A 124 19.25 14.40 -8.13
C PRO A 124 18.01 15.29 -7.99
N GLU A 125 17.97 16.42 -8.70
CA GLU A 125 16.79 17.30 -8.70
C GLU A 125 15.55 16.46 -9.04
N SER A 126 14.63 16.39 -8.08
CA SER A 126 13.32 15.84 -8.35
C SER A 126 12.52 16.94 -9.04
N GLU A 127 11.97 16.58 -10.18
CA GLU A 127 11.13 17.45 -11.01
C GLU A 127 9.77 17.71 -10.37
N PHE A 128 9.37 16.85 -9.42
CA PHE A 128 8.07 16.89 -8.76
C PHE A 128 8.22 17.08 -7.26
N ASN A 129 7.22 17.68 -6.64
CA ASN A 129 7.15 17.75 -5.18
C ASN A 129 6.92 16.34 -4.59
N ILE A 130 7.75 15.94 -3.63
CA ILE A 130 7.69 14.63 -2.98
C ILE A 130 7.04 14.79 -1.60
N LEU A 131 5.92 14.10 -1.41
CA LEU A 131 5.15 14.10 -0.18
C LEU A 131 5.52 12.91 0.71
N HIS A 132 5.47 13.09 2.01
CA HIS A 132 5.58 11.97 2.96
C HIS A 132 4.24 11.27 3.19
N CYS A 133 3.13 12.02 3.07
CA CYS A 133 1.77 11.58 3.28
C CYS A 133 0.81 12.52 2.55
N LEU A 134 -0.29 11.96 2.05
CA LEU A 134 -1.42 12.69 1.48
C LEU A 134 -2.69 12.29 2.25
N THR A 135 -3.47 13.25 2.72
CA THR A 135 -4.80 12.96 3.30
C THR A 135 -5.87 13.37 2.30
N LEU A 136 -6.74 12.41 1.96
CA LEU A 136 -7.97 12.63 1.22
C LEU A 136 -9.08 12.95 2.22
N GLN A 137 -9.63 14.16 2.17
CA GLN A 137 -10.68 14.61 3.08
C GLN A 137 -12.04 14.39 2.40
N THR A 138 -12.86 13.53 2.99
CA THR A 138 -14.22 13.26 2.50
C THR A 138 -15.24 13.68 3.56
N THR A 139 -16.51 13.84 3.17
CA THR A 139 -17.60 14.08 4.12
C THR A 139 -17.79 12.95 5.13
N ALA A 140 -17.41 11.71 4.77
CA ALA A 140 -17.48 10.53 5.64
C ALA A 140 -16.25 10.38 6.56
N GLY A 141 -15.18 11.14 6.33
CA GLY A 141 -13.96 11.14 7.11
C GLY A 141 -12.68 11.10 6.27
N ASP A 142 -11.55 11.15 6.97
CA ASP A 142 -10.24 11.27 6.35
C ASP A 142 -9.62 9.90 5.99
N MET A 143 -9.04 9.84 4.80
CA MET A 143 -8.23 8.71 4.33
C MET A 143 -6.77 9.13 4.15
N GLN A 144 -5.86 8.48 4.84
CA GLN A 144 -4.42 8.76 4.79
C GLN A 144 -3.72 7.83 3.81
N VAL A 145 -2.99 8.38 2.86
CA VAL A 145 -2.15 7.66 1.90
C VAL A 145 -0.70 7.86 2.30
N TYR A 146 0.02 6.76 2.54
CA TYR A 146 1.46 6.74 2.77
C TYR A 146 2.03 5.35 2.46
N HIS A 147 3.31 5.26 2.11
CA HIS A 147 3.85 4.01 1.58
C HIS A 147 3.90 2.86 2.62
N GLY A 148 4.13 3.17 3.90
CA GLY A 148 4.07 2.21 5.01
C GLY A 148 5.40 2.01 5.73
N HIS A 149 6.53 2.34 5.08
CA HIS A 149 7.85 2.32 5.71
C HIS A 149 7.93 3.28 6.92
N GLN A 150 7.14 4.36 6.90
CA GLN A 150 6.99 5.35 7.96
C GLN A 150 6.61 4.71 9.31
N ALA A 151 5.91 3.56 9.30
CA ALA A 151 5.54 2.82 10.51
C ALA A 151 6.67 1.89 11.06
N SER A 152 7.91 2.00 10.54
CA SER A 152 9.00 1.05 10.80
C SER A 152 10.43 1.63 10.94
N MET A 153 10.58 2.88 11.40
CA MET A 153 11.84 3.68 11.45
C MET A 153 13.16 3.00 11.84
N VAL A 154 13.19 1.97 12.69
CA VAL A 154 14.45 1.25 13.04
C VAL A 154 15.14 0.69 11.80
N TYR A 155 14.37 0.36 10.76
CA TYR A 155 14.88 -0.20 9.52
C TYR A 155 15.14 0.85 8.43
N GLU A 156 14.61 2.06 8.54
CA GLU A 156 14.87 3.15 7.58
C GLU A 156 16.35 3.59 7.64
N LYS A 157 16.91 3.71 8.86
CA LYS A 157 18.34 3.99 9.07
C LYS A 157 19.23 2.86 8.56
N LEU A 158 18.80 1.61 8.71
CA LEU A 158 19.55 0.44 8.24
C LEU A 158 19.50 0.31 6.71
N ASN A 159 18.34 0.54 6.09
CA ASN A 159 18.15 0.48 4.64
C ASN A 159 18.91 1.59 3.90
N LYS A 160 18.97 2.81 4.46
CA LYS A 160 19.82 3.89 3.91
C LYS A 160 21.29 3.49 3.89
N LEU A 161 21.77 2.85 4.97
CA LEU A 161 23.13 2.34 5.06
C LEU A 161 23.36 1.21 4.04
N VAL A 162 22.50 0.19 4.05
CA VAL A 162 22.59 -1.01 3.20
C VAL A 162 22.46 -0.69 1.71
N GLY A 163 21.55 0.20 1.31
CA GLY A 163 21.40 0.64 -0.08
C GLY A 163 22.64 1.37 -0.60
N TYR A 164 23.28 2.19 0.25
CA TYR A 164 24.56 2.83 -0.05
C TYR A 164 25.68 1.79 -0.20
N THR A 165 25.79 0.84 0.73
CA THR A 165 26.79 -0.24 0.65
C THR A 165 26.59 -1.09 -0.61
N LEU A 166 25.36 -1.44 -0.96
CA LEU A 166 25.07 -2.30 -2.11
C LEU A 166 25.37 -1.59 -3.44
N ARG A 167 25.02 -0.31 -3.57
CA ARG A 167 25.26 0.47 -4.79
C ARG A 167 26.75 0.60 -5.11
N TYR A 168 27.59 0.79 -4.10
CA TYR A 168 29.01 1.06 -4.28
C TYR A 168 29.91 -0.17 -4.07
N LEU A 169 29.49 -1.16 -3.28
CA LEU A 169 30.33 -2.32 -2.92
C LEU A 169 29.80 -3.67 -3.41
N ALA A 170 28.48 -3.88 -3.58
CA ALA A 170 27.94 -5.22 -3.91
C ALA A 170 27.43 -5.39 -5.35
N ASN A 171 27.01 -4.30 -6.01
CA ASN A 171 26.64 -4.33 -7.44
C ASN A 171 27.79 -4.78 -8.38
N PRO A 172 29.09 -4.56 -8.06
CA PRO A 172 30.18 -5.20 -8.79
C PRO A 172 30.20 -6.74 -8.66
N PHE A 173 29.61 -7.30 -7.60
CA PHE A 173 29.71 -8.73 -7.24
C PHE A 173 28.41 -9.54 -7.43
N ARG A 174 27.41 -9.03 -8.18
CA ARG A 174 26.21 -9.79 -8.60
C ARG A 174 25.39 -10.42 -7.44
N ILE A 175 25.41 -9.85 -6.23
CA ILE A 175 24.57 -10.33 -5.13
C ILE A 175 23.11 -9.89 -5.38
N LYS A 176 22.19 -10.86 -5.48
CA LYS A 176 20.75 -10.59 -5.60
C LYS A 176 20.23 -10.04 -4.28
N ASN A 177 19.62 -8.86 -4.30
CA ASN A 177 18.90 -8.34 -3.15
C ASN A 177 17.61 -9.11 -2.94
N TYR A 178 17.45 -9.66 -1.74
CA TYR A 178 16.14 -9.93 -1.17
C TYR A 178 15.61 -8.60 -0.64
N SER A 179 14.72 -7.95 -1.39
CA SER A 179 13.89 -6.90 -0.80
C SER A 179 13.15 -7.49 0.41
N ILE A 180 13.02 -6.69 1.46
CA ILE A 180 12.48 -7.11 2.77
C ILE A 180 10.98 -7.50 2.66
N ALA A 181 10.38 -7.22 1.50
CA ALA A 181 9.08 -7.65 0.98
C ALA A 181 8.82 -9.18 0.99
N HIS A 182 9.80 -10.04 1.26
CA HIS A 182 9.59 -11.49 1.28
C HIS A 182 9.30 -12.09 2.67
N SER A 183 9.34 -11.30 3.74
CA SER A 183 9.07 -11.83 5.10
C SER A 183 7.62 -11.61 5.54
N SER A 184 6.77 -12.62 5.32
CA SER A 184 5.34 -12.61 5.69
C SER A 184 5.05 -12.20 7.14
N ARG A 185 5.95 -12.54 8.08
CA ARG A 185 5.83 -12.15 9.50
C ARG A 185 5.98 -10.64 9.72
N ARG A 186 6.81 -9.97 8.92
CA ARG A 186 7.08 -8.52 9.07
C ARG A 186 6.01 -7.69 8.38
N GLN A 187 5.57 -8.07 7.19
CA GLN A 187 4.40 -7.48 6.52
C GLN A 187 3.18 -7.49 7.45
N TYR A 188 2.89 -8.66 8.02
CA TYR A 188 1.80 -8.81 8.99
C TYR A 188 1.96 -7.91 10.23
N ALA A 189 3.20 -7.65 10.67
CA ALA A 189 3.43 -6.75 11.80
C ALA A 189 3.18 -5.28 11.45
N ILE A 190 3.52 -4.86 10.23
CA ILE A 190 3.22 -3.51 9.73
C ILE A 190 1.71 -3.35 9.52
N GLU A 191 1.07 -4.28 8.81
CA GLU A 191 -0.39 -4.33 8.60
C GLU A 191 -1.13 -4.25 9.94
N LYS A 192 -0.74 -5.06 10.92
CA LYS A 192 -1.37 -5.06 12.25
C LYS A 192 -1.21 -3.73 12.98
N ARG A 193 -0.07 -3.07 12.87
CA ARG A 193 0.16 -1.76 13.50
C ARG A 193 -0.70 -0.68 12.88
N VAL A 194 -0.70 -0.62 11.55
CA VAL A 194 -1.52 0.32 10.79
C VAL A 194 -2.99 0.10 11.13
N TYR A 195 -3.46 -1.15 11.15
CA TYR A 195 -4.84 -1.50 11.50
C TYR A 195 -5.23 -0.94 12.86
N HIS A 196 -4.40 -1.20 13.87
CA HIS A 196 -4.69 -0.75 15.22
C HIS A 196 -4.63 0.78 15.34
N TYR A 197 -3.77 1.46 14.57
CA TYR A 197 -3.74 2.91 14.49
C TYR A 197 -5.00 3.47 13.84
N SER A 198 -5.39 2.96 12.66
CA SER A 198 -6.61 3.31 11.93
C SER A 198 -7.86 3.12 12.81
N SER A 199 -7.93 1.99 13.53
CA SER A 199 -9.01 1.68 14.49
C SER A 199 -9.05 2.67 15.65
N TYR A 200 -7.88 2.98 16.23
CA TYR A 200 -7.78 3.87 17.38
C TYR A 200 -8.09 5.32 17.04
N ARG A 201 -7.63 5.81 15.88
CA ARG A 201 -7.84 7.18 15.41
C ARG A 201 -9.11 7.37 14.58
N LYS A 202 -9.83 6.29 14.23
CA LYS A 202 -11.01 6.29 13.35
C LYS A 202 -10.71 6.93 11.99
N ARG A 203 -9.59 6.55 11.39
CA ARG A 203 -9.14 7.06 10.08
C ARG A 203 -8.82 5.89 9.16
N VAL A 204 -9.09 6.05 7.88
CA VAL A 204 -8.71 5.04 6.89
C VAL A 204 -7.24 5.21 6.55
N SER A 205 -6.50 4.11 6.45
CA SER A 205 -5.10 4.12 6.00
C SER A 205 -4.96 3.33 4.70
N ILE A 206 -4.35 3.96 3.72
CA ILE A 206 -4.02 3.42 2.39
C ILE A 206 -2.51 3.26 2.33
N ILE A 207 -2.04 2.02 2.33
CA ILE A 207 -0.61 1.69 2.35
C ILE A 207 -0.15 0.84 1.16
N GLY A 208 1.09 1.05 0.76
CA GLY A 208 1.81 0.23 -0.22
C GLY A 208 2.63 -0.87 0.45
N HIS A 209 3.65 -1.39 -0.25
CA HIS A 209 4.76 -2.19 0.30
C HIS A 209 4.43 -3.62 0.83
N THR A 210 3.16 -3.98 1.03
CA THR A 210 2.82 -5.28 1.64
C THR A 210 2.57 -6.41 0.63
N HIS A 211 2.59 -6.14 -0.69
CA HIS A 211 2.31 -7.09 -1.80
C HIS A 211 1.07 -7.98 -1.63
N ARG A 212 0.24 -7.74 -0.61
CA ARG A 212 -0.96 -8.50 -0.28
C ARG A 212 -2.17 -7.60 -0.50
N PRO A 213 -3.04 -7.90 -1.48
CA PRO A 213 -4.29 -7.19 -1.60
C PRO A 213 -5.12 -7.50 -0.35
N LEU A 214 -5.22 -6.52 0.54
CA LEU A 214 -6.16 -6.52 1.66
C LEU A 214 -7.17 -5.42 1.35
N PHE A 215 -8.19 -5.80 0.59
CA PHE A 215 -9.46 -5.08 0.58
C PHE A 215 -10.20 -5.55 1.84
N GLU A 216 -10.62 -4.62 2.70
CA GLU A 216 -11.20 -4.92 4.02
C GLU A 216 -10.29 -5.82 4.87
N SER A 217 -9.32 -5.22 5.57
CA SER A 217 -8.42 -5.94 6.48
C SER A 217 -9.14 -6.44 7.75
N MET A 218 -10.14 -7.29 7.57
CA MET A 218 -10.67 -8.14 8.61
C MET A 218 -9.51 -8.90 9.25
N THR A 219 -9.34 -8.66 10.55
CA THR A 219 -8.51 -9.51 11.41
C THR A 219 -8.89 -10.97 11.21
N LYS A 220 -7.98 -11.88 11.56
CA LYS A 220 -8.30 -13.32 11.50
C LYS A 220 -9.62 -13.64 12.22
N ALA A 221 -9.94 -12.94 13.31
CA ALA A 221 -11.20 -13.07 14.02
C ALA A 221 -12.40 -12.60 13.18
N GLU A 222 -12.33 -11.42 12.57
CA GLU A 222 -13.40 -10.87 11.72
C GLU A 222 -13.63 -11.71 10.46
N ARG A 223 -12.56 -12.19 9.82
CA ARG A 223 -12.67 -13.07 8.65
C ARG A 223 -13.37 -14.39 9.00
N ILE A 224 -13.09 -14.92 10.18
CA ILE A 224 -13.77 -16.11 10.69
C ILE A 224 -15.23 -15.79 11.02
N LYS A 225 -15.55 -14.61 11.61
CA LYS A 225 -16.93 -14.18 11.84
C LYS A 225 -17.72 -14.06 10.53
N HIS A 226 -17.17 -13.38 9.52
CA HIS A 226 -17.80 -13.24 8.20
C HIS A 226 -18.04 -14.60 7.54
N LYS A 227 -17.06 -15.53 7.62
CA LYS A 227 -17.23 -16.91 7.15
C LYS A 227 -18.33 -17.65 7.88
N ILE A 228 -18.44 -17.50 9.20
CA ILE A 228 -19.52 -18.10 9.99
C ILE A 228 -20.86 -17.55 9.52
N GLU A 229 -20.98 -16.24 9.34
CA GLU A 229 -22.23 -15.60 8.89
C GLU A 229 -22.64 -16.08 7.49
N ALA A 230 -21.72 -16.12 6.54
CA ALA A 230 -21.97 -16.65 5.19
C ALA A 230 -22.39 -18.12 5.22
N LEU A 231 -21.76 -18.94 6.07
CA LEU A 231 -22.14 -20.35 6.25
C LEU A 231 -23.53 -20.49 6.91
N CYS A 232 -23.90 -19.60 7.83
CA CYS A 232 -25.24 -19.57 8.42
C CYS A 232 -26.32 -19.22 7.39
N ARG A 233 -26.07 -18.24 6.51
CA ARG A 233 -26.98 -17.92 5.40
C ARG A 233 -27.13 -19.11 4.45
N LYS A 234 -26.01 -19.71 4.05
CA LYS A 234 -25.99 -20.93 3.22
C LYS A 234 -26.72 -22.11 3.87
N TYR A 235 -26.64 -22.25 5.20
CA TYR A 235 -27.31 -23.33 5.93
C TYR A 235 -28.84 -23.27 5.79
N ILE A 236 -29.41 -22.06 5.71
CA ILE A 236 -30.86 -21.83 5.55
C ILE A 236 -31.31 -22.18 4.12
N GLU A 237 -30.48 -21.87 3.12
CA GLU A 237 -30.77 -22.07 1.69
C GLU A 237 -30.66 -23.54 1.23
N LEU A 238 -29.95 -24.38 1.98
CA LEU A 238 -29.76 -25.79 1.60
C LEU A 238 -31.00 -26.62 1.92
N GLU A 239 -31.46 -27.43 0.97
CA GLU A 239 -32.57 -28.38 1.15
C GLU A 239 -32.11 -29.78 1.61
N SER A 240 -30.90 -30.19 1.21
CA SER A 240 -30.30 -31.49 1.52
C SER A 240 -29.77 -31.57 2.96
N ASP A 241 -30.17 -32.62 3.68
CA ASP A 241 -29.76 -32.85 5.07
C ASP A 241 -28.27 -33.20 5.23
N ASP A 242 -27.66 -33.82 4.23
CA ASP A 242 -26.22 -34.14 4.25
C ASP A 242 -25.35 -32.90 4.00
N ASP A 243 -25.80 -31.99 3.13
CA ASP A 243 -25.13 -30.70 2.91
C ASP A 243 -25.24 -29.81 4.15
N ARG A 244 -26.40 -29.81 4.81
CA ARG A 244 -26.61 -29.14 6.11
C ARG A 244 -25.65 -29.68 7.18
N LYS A 245 -25.45 -31.00 7.27
CA LYS A 245 -24.47 -31.60 8.20
C LYS A 245 -23.04 -31.13 7.90
N SER A 246 -22.65 -31.07 6.63
CA SER A 246 -21.33 -30.58 6.20
C SER A 246 -21.09 -29.12 6.60
N VAL A 247 -22.05 -28.23 6.29
CA VAL A 247 -21.98 -26.81 6.66
C VAL A 247 -21.95 -26.63 8.18
N LYS A 248 -22.75 -27.39 8.93
CA LYS A 248 -22.75 -27.37 10.41
C LYS A 248 -21.38 -27.75 10.99
N LYS A 249 -20.69 -28.73 10.39
CA LYS A 249 -19.32 -29.11 10.78
C LYS A 249 -18.33 -27.99 10.50
N MET A 250 -18.46 -27.30 9.37
CA MET A 250 -17.63 -26.14 9.02
C MET A 250 -17.85 -24.98 10.01
N ILE A 251 -19.10 -24.64 10.36
CA ILE A 251 -19.43 -23.60 11.35
C ILE A 251 -18.79 -23.95 12.71
N LYS A 252 -18.92 -25.20 13.17
CA LYS A 252 -18.34 -25.65 14.45
C LYS A 252 -16.81 -25.53 14.47
N SER A 253 -16.14 -25.86 13.36
CA SER A 253 -14.69 -25.71 13.21
C SER A 253 -14.25 -24.24 13.31
N HIS A 254 -14.90 -23.36 12.55
CA HIS A 254 -14.63 -21.92 12.54
C HIS A 254 -14.90 -21.28 13.92
N LYS A 255 -15.98 -21.69 14.62
CA LYS A 255 -16.29 -21.22 15.99
C LYS A 255 -15.21 -21.64 17.00
N LYS A 256 -14.66 -22.86 16.88
CA LYS A 256 -13.54 -23.33 17.73
C LYS A 256 -12.28 -22.50 17.49
N GLU A 257 -11.99 -22.18 16.23
CA GLU A 257 -10.86 -21.32 15.87
C GLU A 257 -11.04 -19.88 16.37
N LEU A 258 -12.25 -19.32 16.25
CA LEU A 258 -12.60 -17.99 16.75
C LEU A 258 -12.42 -17.89 18.27
N ASN A 259 -12.90 -18.88 19.02
CA ASN A 259 -12.74 -18.96 20.47
C ASN A 259 -11.26 -19.04 20.88
N LYS A 260 -10.43 -19.76 20.12
CA LYS A 260 -8.98 -19.84 20.35
C LYS A 260 -8.26 -18.50 20.10
N ILE A 261 -8.81 -17.64 19.25
CA ILE A 261 -8.29 -16.29 19.00
C ILE A 261 -8.70 -15.34 20.13
N PHE A 262 -9.97 -15.38 20.56
CA PHE A 262 -10.45 -14.57 21.68
C PHE A 262 -9.84 -14.97 23.03
N SER A 263 -9.56 -16.26 23.25
CA SER A 263 -8.86 -16.71 24.46
C SER A 263 -7.41 -16.21 24.55
N LYS A 264 -6.85 -15.68 23.45
CA LYS A 264 -5.48 -15.16 23.37
C LYS A 264 -5.41 -13.63 23.21
N SER A 265 -6.52 -12.94 23.01
CA SER A 265 -6.53 -11.48 22.77
C SER A 265 -7.91 -10.83 23.01
N LYS A 266 -7.91 -9.62 23.63
CA LYS A 266 -9.10 -8.75 23.74
C LYS A 266 -9.67 -8.41 22.35
N PRO A 267 -11.01 -8.22 22.20
CA PRO A 267 -11.65 -8.10 20.89
C PRO A 267 -11.22 -6.82 20.15
N PRO A 268 -10.90 -6.89 18.85
CA PRO A 268 -10.65 -5.71 18.03
C PRO A 268 -11.98 -5.07 17.56
N PHE A 269 -11.95 -3.75 17.39
CA PHE A 269 -12.96 -2.93 16.72
C PHE A 269 -12.66 -2.86 15.22
N LEU A 270 -13.70 -2.87 14.39
CA LEU A 270 -13.60 -2.89 12.93
C LEU A 270 -12.77 -1.70 12.43
N ALA A 271 -11.61 -1.98 11.83
CA ALA A 271 -10.83 -1.01 11.09
C ALA A 271 -10.64 -1.50 9.66
N VAL A 272 -10.79 -0.59 8.69
CA VAL A 272 -10.59 -0.89 7.28
C VAL A 272 -9.24 -0.31 6.87
N ILE A 273 -8.29 -1.17 6.55
CA ILE A 273 -7.12 -0.81 5.75
C ILE A 273 -7.48 -1.13 4.30
N PHE A 274 -7.26 -0.17 3.41
CA PHE A 274 -7.22 -0.44 1.98
C PHE A 274 -5.76 -0.60 1.56
N ILE A 275 -5.40 -1.76 1.04
CA ILE A 275 -4.09 -1.98 0.42
C ILE A 275 -4.30 -2.01 -1.08
N ILE A 276 -3.68 -1.06 -1.76
CA ILE A 276 -3.83 -0.92 -3.21
C ILE A 276 -2.76 -1.77 -3.87
N LEU A 277 -3.17 -2.96 -4.32
CA LEU A 277 -2.45 -3.69 -5.36
C LEU A 277 -3.33 -3.69 -6.61
N TYR A 278 -2.87 -3.01 -7.66
CA TYR A 278 -3.20 -3.46 -9.01
C TYR A 278 -2.29 -4.65 -9.33
N PHE A 279 -2.73 -5.86 -9.00
CA PHE A 279 -2.40 -6.97 -9.89
C PHE A 279 -3.17 -6.69 -11.17
N MET A 280 -2.49 -6.57 -12.31
CA MET A 280 -3.11 -6.29 -13.61
C MET A 280 -3.87 -7.52 -14.14
N CYS A 281 -4.80 -8.05 -13.33
CA CYS A 281 -5.82 -8.97 -13.73
C CYS A 281 -7.09 -8.59 -12.94
N HIS A 282 -8.03 -7.98 -13.66
CA HIS A 282 -9.31 -7.39 -13.22
C HIS A 282 -9.25 -6.02 -12.55
N ALA A 283 -9.79 -5.04 -13.28
CA ALA A 283 -10.02 -3.67 -12.85
C ALA A 283 -10.99 -3.64 -11.67
N CYS A 284 -10.64 -2.90 -10.60
CA CYS A 284 -11.60 -2.48 -9.59
C CYS A 284 -11.54 -0.97 -9.49
N SER A 285 -12.54 -0.31 -10.06
CA SER A 285 -12.83 1.10 -9.87
C SER A 285 -13.36 1.31 -8.46
N ILE A 286 -12.71 2.16 -7.66
CA ILE A 286 -13.30 2.66 -6.41
C ILE A 286 -14.31 3.74 -6.83
N GLN A 287 -15.58 3.36 -6.93
CA GLN A 287 -16.69 4.30 -6.78
C GLN A 287 -17.10 4.24 -5.31
N ALA A 288 -16.80 5.30 -4.57
CA ALA A 288 -17.41 5.50 -3.27
C ALA A 288 -18.89 5.86 -3.51
N VAL A 289 -19.80 5.09 -2.92
CA VAL A 289 -21.22 5.40 -2.77
C VAL A 289 -21.45 5.76 -1.31
#